data_AF-A0A0A7CBX0-F1
#
_entry.id   AF-A0A0A7CBX0-F1
#
_cell.length_a   1.000
_cell.length_b   1.000
_cell.length_c   1.000
_cell.angle_alpha   90.00
_cell.angle_beta   90.00
_cell.angle_gamma   90.00
#
_symmetry.space_group_name_H-M   'P 1'
#
loop_
_entity.id
_entity.type
_entity.pdbx_description
1 polymer ?
#
loop_
_entity_poly.entity_id
_entity_poly.type
_entity_poly.pdbx_seq_one_letter_code
_entity_poly.pdbx_strand_id
1 'polypeptide(L)' 'PGRRGTEVTFLASTETFKNIEYDFATLEHRLRELAFLNSGVNIALSDMRHAVEKREEMHYSGGVEEFVKYLDRNKKA' A
#
# COMPACT_ATOMS: atom_id res chain seq x y z
N PRO A 1 -3.15 -10.93 -26.87
CA PRO A 1 -4.07 -10.39 -25.82
C PRO A 1 -3.40 -9.23 -25.07
N GLY A 2 -3.93 -8.01 -25.21
CA GLY A 2 -3.37 -6.81 -24.56
C GLY A 2 -3.68 -6.74 -23.06
N ARG A 3 -2.91 -5.92 -22.33
CA ARG A 3 -3.21 -5.57 -20.92
C ARG A 3 -4.53 -4.80 -20.88
N ARG A 4 -5.38 -5.11 -19.89
CA ARG A 4 -6.67 -4.42 -19.65
C ARG A 4 -6.69 -3.95 -18.20
N GLY A 5 -7.09 -2.70 -17.98
CA GLY A 5 -7.14 -2.09 -16.65
C GLY A 5 -7.46 -0.61 -16.74
N THR A 6 -7.43 0.06 -15.60
CA THR A 6 -7.66 1.49 -15.47
C THR A 6 -6.47 2.10 -14.73
N GLU A 7 -5.99 3.24 -15.23
CA GLU A 7 -4.95 4.03 -14.59
C GLU A 7 -5.55 5.37 -14.16
N VAL A 8 -5.23 5.81 -12.94
CA VAL A 8 -5.72 7.06 -12.38
C VAL A 8 -4.54 7.80 -11.76
N THR A 9 -4.34 9.05 -12.17
CA THR A 9 -3.35 9.97 -11.60
C THR A 9 -4.08 11.22 -11.13
N PHE A 10 -3.76 11.71 -9.93
CA PHE A 10 -4.34 12.92 -9.38
C PHE A 10 -3.35 13.69 -8.50
N LEU A 11 -3.64 14.98 -8.31
CA LEU A 11 -2.94 15.84 -7.37
C LEU A 11 -3.97 16.42 -6.40
N ALA A 12 -3.72 16.34 -5.10
CA ALA A 12 -4.61 16.88 -4.08
C ALA A 12 -4.67 18.42 -4.17
N SER A 13 -5.88 18.98 -4.02
CA SER A 13 -6.08 20.45 -4.06
C SER A 13 -5.51 21.13 -2.81
N THR A 14 -4.67 22.13 -3.00
CA THR A 14 -4.10 22.97 -1.93
C THR A 14 -5.12 23.87 -1.25
N GLU A 15 -6.26 24.14 -1.89
CA GLU A 15 -7.34 24.95 -1.32
C GLU A 15 -8.21 24.12 -0.37
N THR A 16 -8.34 22.81 -0.64
CA THR A 16 -9.18 21.90 0.14
C THR A 16 -8.41 21.28 1.30
N PHE A 17 -7.18 20.83 1.06
CA PHE A 17 -6.39 20.09 2.04
C PHE A 17 -5.31 20.97 2.66
N LYS A 18 -5.19 20.92 4.00
CA LYS A 18 -4.12 21.62 4.73
C LYS A 18 -2.75 20.94 4.60
N ASN A 19 -2.74 19.62 4.46
CA ASN A 19 -1.54 18.83 4.24
C ASN A 19 -1.76 17.94 3.01
N ILE A 20 -0.91 18.09 2.01
CA ILE A 20 -0.95 17.34 0.74
C ILE A 20 0.25 16.41 0.58
N GLU A 21 1.10 16.29 1.61
CA GLU A 21 2.18 15.33 1.61
C GLU A 21 1.61 13.92 1.82
N TYR A 22 1.85 13.05 0.84
CA TYR A 22 1.48 11.65 0.93
C TYR A 22 2.47 10.92 1.84
N ASP A 23 1.99 10.41 2.97
CA ASP A 23 2.80 9.65 3.91
C ASP A 23 2.92 8.18 3.46
N PHE A 24 4.15 7.73 3.22
CA PHE A 24 4.41 6.39 2.73
C PHE A 24 3.96 5.31 3.72
N ALA A 25 4.28 5.48 5.01
CA ALA A 25 4.00 4.48 6.04
C ALA A 25 2.49 4.26 6.21
N THR A 26 1.70 5.33 6.13
CA THR A 26 0.24 5.29 6.18
C THR A 26 -0.34 4.52 4.98
N LEU A 27 0.12 4.81 3.77
CA LEU A 27 -0.30 4.11 2.56
C LEU A 27 0.11 2.63 2.58
N GLU A 28 1.36 2.37 2.95
CA GLU A 28 1.92 1.02 3.08
C GLU A 28 1.09 0.18 4.06
N HIS A 29 0.81 0.70 5.26
CA HIS A 29 0.01 -0.01 6.25
C HIS A 29 -1.36 -0.40 5.68
N ARG A 30 -2.08 0.56 5.08
CA ARG A 30 -3.41 0.31 4.53
C ARG A 30 -3.39 -0.68 3.36
N LEU A 31 -2.44 -0.53 2.44
CA LEU A 31 -2.30 -1.43 1.29
C LEU A 31 -1.90 -2.83 1.72
N ARG A 32 -1.08 -2.97 2.78
CA ARG A 32 -0.71 -4.26 3.35
C ARG A 32 -1.92 -4.99 3.93
N GLU A 33 -2.77 -4.29 4.68
CA GLU A 33 -4.06 -4.84 5.14
C GLU A 33 -4.89 -5.37 3.96
N LEU A 34 -5.02 -4.57 2.88
CA LEU A 34 -5.79 -4.96 1.70
C LEU A 34 -5.20 -6.19 1.00
N ALA A 35 -3.88 -6.29 0.91
CA ALA A 35 -3.21 -7.45 0.33
C ALA A 35 -3.44 -8.73 1.15
N PHE A 36 -3.51 -8.63 2.48
CA PHE A 36 -3.87 -9.79 3.30
C PHE A 36 -5.34 -10.18 3.17
N LEU A 37 -6.25 -9.22 3.10
CA LEU A 37 -7.69 -9.51 2.98
C LEU A 37 -8.08 -10.05 1.60
N ASN A 38 -7.33 -9.68 0.55
CA ASN A 38 -7.56 -10.12 -0.82
C ASN A 38 -6.46 -11.07 -1.27
N SER A 39 -6.53 -12.32 -0.79
CA SER A 39 -5.54 -13.36 -1.10
C SER A 39 -5.31 -13.49 -2.61
N GLY A 40 -4.05 -13.47 -3.02
CA GLY A 40 -3.64 -13.58 -4.42
C GLY A 40 -3.63 -12.26 -5.21
N VAL A 41 -3.99 -11.13 -4.58
CA VAL A 41 -3.75 -9.80 -5.16
C VAL A 41 -2.30 -9.39 -4.89
N ASN A 42 -1.62 -8.90 -5.93
CA ASN A 42 -0.31 -8.28 -5.82
C ASN A 42 -0.46 -6.76 -5.83
N ILE A 43 0.00 -6.10 -4.78
CA ILE A 43 0.03 -4.65 -4.64
C ILE A 43 1.49 -4.20 -4.57
N ALA A 44 1.88 -3.29 -5.46
CA ALA A 44 3.18 -2.61 -5.41
C ALA A 44 2.97 -1.13 -5.05
N LEU A 45 3.70 -0.66 -4.03
CA LEU A 45 3.75 0.75 -3.65
C LEU A 45 5.16 1.27 -3.89
N SER A 46 5.29 2.31 -4.72
CA SER A 46 6.56 2.94 -5.06
C SER A 46 6.51 4.43 -4.76
N ASP A 47 7.54 4.94 -4.08
CA ASP A 47 7.78 6.36 -3.86
C ASP A 47 9.01 6.81 -4.64
N MET A 48 8.77 7.69 -5.62
CA MET A 48 9.77 8.21 -6.53
C MET A 48 10.21 9.64 -6.18
N ARG A 49 9.85 10.16 -5.00
CA ARG A 49 10.24 11.51 -4.56
C ARG A 49 11.73 11.63 -4.21
N HIS A 50 12.37 10.51 -3.87
CA HIS A 50 13.76 10.45 -3.45
C HIS A 50 14.68 9.99 -4.59
N ALA A 51 15.99 10.25 -4.46
CA ALA A 51 16.99 9.80 -5.44
C ALA A 51 17.04 8.26 -5.57
N VAL A 52 16.68 7.55 -4.51
CA VAL A 52 16.53 6.10 -4.48
C VAL A 52 15.04 5.80 -4.31
N GLU A 53 14.47 5.03 -5.24
CA GLU A 53 13.08 4.56 -5.15
C GLU A 53 12.88 3.77 -3.86
N LYS A 54 11.87 4.15 -3.07
CA LYS A 54 11.39 3.31 -1.98
C LYS A 54 10.24 2.48 -2.51
N ARG A 55 10.40 1.16 -2.54
CA ARG A 55 9.43 0.22 -3.12
C ARG A 55 9.11 -0.90 -2.15
N GLU A 56 7.81 -1.19 -2.02
CA GLU A 56 7.28 -2.30 -1.24
C GLU A 56 6.35 -3.15 -2.12
N GLU A 57 6.55 -4.46 -2.10
CA GLU A 57 5.69 -5.43 -2.79
C GLU A 57 4.94 -6.28 -1.76
N MET A 58 3.62 -6.36 -1.93
CA MET A 58 2.70 -6.98 -0.98
C MET A 58 1.86 -8.01 -1.71
N HIS A 59 2.16 -9.28 -1.46
CA HIS A 59 1.43 -10.41 -2.01
C HIS A 59 1.34 -11.52 -0.96
N TYR A 60 0.12 -11.87 -0.57
CA TYR A 60 -0.13 -12.84 0.49
C TYR A 60 -1.17 -13.86 0.03
N SER A 61 -0.97 -15.10 0.46
CA SER A 61 -1.85 -16.23 0.14
C SER A 61 -2.59 -16.77 1.36
N GLY A 62 -2.12 -16.50 2.58
CA GLY A 62 -2.71 -17.02 3.82
C GLY A 62 -3.86 -16.18 4.40
N GLY A 63 -4.33 -15.15 3.69
CA GLY A 63 -5.55 -14.44 4.02
C GLY A 63 -5.53 -13.74 5.39
N VAL A 64 -6.69 -13.72 6.05
CA VAL A 64 -6.89 -13.09 7.38
C VAL A 64 -6.01 -13.74 8.46
N GLU A 65 -5.71 -15.03 8.37
CA GLU A 65 -4.86 -15.70 9.37
C GLU A 65 -3.44 -15.15 9.40
N GLU A 66 -2.85 -14.87 8.23
CA GLU A 66 -1.54 -14.22 8.16
C GLU A 66 -1.58 -12.76 8.62
N PHE A 67 -2.68 -12.07 8.38
CA PHE A 67 -2.88 -10.70 8.87
C PHE A 67 -2.84 -10.62 10.39
N VAL A 68 -3.57 -11.51 11.08
CA VAL A 68 -3.59 -11.55 12.55
C VAL A 68 -2.19 -11.86 13.09
N LYS A 69 -1.48 -12.84 12.49
CA LYS A 69 -0.07 -13.14 12.85
C LYS A 69 0.87 -11.96 12.61
N TYR A 70 0.60 -11.10 11.64
CA TYR A 70 1.37 -9.88 11.40
C TYR A 70 1.08 -8.82 12.47
N LEU A 71 -0.20 -8.56 12.79
CA LEU A 71 -0.59 -7.62 13.85
C LEU A 71 -0.05 -8.02 15.22
N ASP A 72 -0.08 -9.31 15.55
CA ASP A 72 0.41 -9.84 16.83
C ASP A 72 1.92 -9.68 17.00
N ARG A 73 2.70 -9.64 15.91
CA ARG A 73 4.15 -9.35 15.96
C ARG A 73 4.42 -7.92 16.41
N ASN A 74 3.62 -6.96 15.97
CA ASN A 74 3.76 -5.55 16.35
C ASN A 74 3.26 -5.26 17.77
N LYS A 75 2.36 -6.07 18.33
CA LYS A 75 1.88 -5.94 19.73
C LYS A 75 2.88 -6.41 20.79
N LYS A 76 3.90 -7.20 20.42
CA LYS A 76 4.92 -7.73 21.35
C LYS A 76 6.22 -6.93 21.34
N ALA A 77 6.28 -5.82 20.59
CA ALA A 77 7.42 -4.90 20.54
C ALA A 77 7.19 -3.71 21.49
#